data_AF-A0A0J9U2N7-F1
#
_entry.id   AF-A0A0J9U2N7-F1
#
_cell.length_a   1.000
_cell.length_b   1.000
_cell.length_c   1.000
_cell.angle_alpha   90.00
_cell.angle_beta   90.00
_cell.angle_gamma   90.00
#
_symmetry.space_group_name_H-M   'P 1'
#
loop_
_entity.id
_entity.type
_entity.pdbx_description
1 polymer ?
#
loop_
_entity_poly.entity_id
_entity_poly.type
_entity_poly.pdbx_seq_one_letter_code
_entity_poly.pdbx_strand_id
1 'polypeptide(L)'
;MIDSCPSSALNEFRLSEEQIIENFTRNRNDDPRGTDYPIESLLRKIRNLENEKKFLLKSLENKKNVELEYRKALETQAAFISAENKKSRFYENEWLNMKSQEHSFMTSGRAPLRQTLELFYEDDGLYKKLGRLTSTQETFIANLIEDHTNLARERNSLSRKYQEAVDANFQLYQQNEMLKAQNVNLVERNKDVIDQQMEKKLIALNASLIHVQKENIQLRETVEQYKQLIDNIDNSPEVNSIKEELDKFKKCLLM
;
A
#
# COMPACT_ATOMS: atom_id res chain seq x y z
N MET A 1 -4.06 -6.31 3.15
CA MET A 1 -3.87 -5.20 2.21
C MET A 1 -3.24 -4.09 3.01
N ILE A 2 -1.97 -3.77 2.72
CA ILE A 2 -1.30 -2.61 3.29
C ILE A 2 -1.81 -1.44 2.45
N ASP A 3 -2.61 -0.57 3.05
CA ASP A 3 -2.97 0.70 2.44
C ASP A 3 -1.70 1.55 2.41
N SER A 4 -0.95 1.40 1.33
CA SER A 4 0.17 2.26 0.99
C SER A 4 -0.34 3.70 1.00
N CYS A 5 0.26 4.54 1.84
CA CYS A 5 0.03 5.98 1.83
C CYS A 5 0.11 6.47 0.36
N PRO A 6 -0.97 7.03 -0.21
CA PRO A 6 -1.06 7.19 -1.64
C PRO A 6 -0.05 8.25 -2.09
N SER A 7 0.87 7.88 -3.00
CA SER A 7 1.85 8.82 -3.60
C SER A 7 1.21 10.09 -4.16
N SER A 8 -0.10 10.06 -4.47
CA SER A 8 -0.87 11.24 -4.87
C SER A 8 -0.86 12.33 -3.80
N ALA A 9 -0.91 11.98 -2.51
CA ALA A 9 -0.90 12.95 -1.41
C ALA A 9 0.47 13.64 -1.25
N LEU A 10 1.57 12.93 -1.53
CA LEU A 10 2.93 13.50 -1.51
C LEU A 10 3.19 14.38 -2.75
N ASN A 11 2.67 14.00 -3.91
CA ASN A 11 2.79 14.79 -5.15
C ASN A 11 1.92 16.05 -5.13
N GLU A 12 0.69 16.00 -4.58
CA GLU A 12 -0.11 17.20 -4.31
C GLU A 12 0.60 18.16 -3.36
N PHE A 13 1.33 17.63 -2.36
CA PHE A 13 2.06 18.43 -1.40
C PHE A 13 3.19 19.24 -2.05
N ARG A 14 4.01 18.60 -2.88
CA ARG A 14 5.11 19.27 -3.62
C ARG A 14 4.61 20.34 -4.59
N LEU A 15 3.56 20.03 -5.35
CA LEU A 15 2.93 20.97 -6.27
C LEU A 15 2.34 22.20 -5.54
N SER A 16 1.83 22.00 -4.32
CA SER A 16 1.35 23.11 -3.50
C SER A 16 2.48 24.01 -2.97
N GLU A 17 3.63 23.45 -2.57
CA GLU A 17 4.79 24.24 -2.11
C GLU A 17 5.40 25.08 -3.24
N GLU A 18 5.50 24.54 -4.46
CA GLU A 18 6.02 25.26 -5.62
C GLU A 18 5.09 26.41 -6.04
N GLN A 19 3.77 26.20 -6.05
CA GLN A 19 2.79 27.26 -6.31
C GLN A 19 2.76 28.35 -5.23
N ILE A 20 3.07 27.99 -3.97
CA ILE A 20 3.18 28.96 -2.87
C ILE A 20 4.41 29.86 -3.10
N ILE A 21 5.57 29.29 -3.39
CA ILE A 21 6.81 30.06 -3.64
C ILE A 21 6.66 30.98 -4.87
N GLU A 22 5.98 30.52 -5.92
CA GLU A 22 5.74 31.29 -7.15
C GLU A 22 4.80 32.50 -6.92
N ASN A 23 3.76 32.34 -6.10
CA ASN A 23 2.89 33.47 -5.72
C ASN A 23 3.60 34.50 -4.82
N PHE A 24 4.60 34.07 -4.04
CA PHE A 24 5.40 34.94 -3.19
C PHE A 24 6.41 35.80 -3.96
N THR A 25 7.00 35.29 -5.04
CA THR A 25 7.95 36.07 -5.87
C THR A 25 7.25 37.04 -6.81
N ARG A 26 6.00 36.74 -7.22
CA ARG A 26 5.21 37.58 -8.13
C ARG A 26 4.69 38.88 -7.48
N ASN A 27 4.39 38.86 -6.19
CA ASN A 27 3.89 40.03 -5.43
C ASN A 27 4.98 41.04 -5.00
N ARG A 28 6.22 40.89 -5.46
CA ARG A 28 7.31 41.84 -5.17
C ARG A 28 7.41 43.00 -6.17
N ASN A 29 6.60 43.04 -7.22
CA ASN A 29 6.74 43.96 -8.36
C ASN A 29 5.53 44.90 -8.57
N ASP A 30 4.96 45.48 -7.52
CA ASP A 30 3.92 46.53 -7.66
C ASP A 30 4.49 47.94 -7.40
N ASP A 31 4.64 48.67 -8.51
CA ASP A 31 4.52 50.11 -8.80
C ASP A 31 5.06 51.19 -7.79
N PRO A 32 6.02 52.06 -8.19
CA PRO A 32 6.60 53.11 -7.33
C PRO A 32 5.75 54.39 -7.17
N ARG A 33 4.43 54.36 -7.35
CA ARG A 33 3.58 55.57 -7.27
C ARG A 33 2.37 55.39 -6.38
N GLY A 34 2.55 55.61 -5.08
CA GLY A 34 1.44 55.78 -4.13
C GLY A 34 1.94 56.56 -2.92
N THR A 35 1.35 57.72 -2.67
CA THR A 35 1.64 58.58 -1.52
C THR A 35 1.46 57.82 -0.20
N ASP A 36 2.57 57.49 0.46
CA ASP A 36 2.61 56.72 1.71
C ASP A 36 2.28 57.61 2.92
N TYR A 37 1.13 57.38 3.57
CA TYR A 37 1.00 57.65 5.00
C TYR A 37 1.65 56.49 5.78
N PRO A 38 2.63 56.75 6.68
CA PRO A 38 3.41 55.70 7.34
C PRO A 38 2.58 54.71 8.16
N ILE A 39 1.41 55.13 8.64
CA ILE A 39 0.46 54.29 9.38
C ILE A 39 -0.21 53.25 8.47
N GLU A 40 -0.52 53.61 7.22
CA GLU A 40 -1.26 52.77 6.28
C GLU A 40 -0.37 51.65 5.72
N SER A 41 0.92 51.96 5.49
CA SER A 41 1.95 50.98 5.17
C SER A 41 2.17 49.98 6.30
N LEU A 42 2.16 50.44 7.57
CA LEU A 42 2.26 49.57 8.75
C LEU A 42 1.03 48.65 8.89
N LEU A 43 -0.18 49.18 8.70
CA LEU A 43 -1.42 48.39 8.76
C LEU A 43 -1.46 47.30 7.69
N ARG A 44 -1.04 47.61 6.46
CA ARG A 44 -0.90 46.62 5.37
C ARG A 44 0.09 45.52 5.74
N LYS A 45 1.21 45.88 6.38
CA LYS A 45 2.24 44.93 6.82
C LYS A 45 1.76 44.02 7.95
N ILE A 46 1.01 44.55 8.92
CA ILE A 46 0.38 43.77 10.01
C ILE A 46 -0.61 42.76 9.43
N ARG A 47 -1.48 43.20 8.50
CA ARG A 47 -2.46 42.31 7.85
C ARG A 47 -1.77 41.18 7.06
N ASN A 48 -0.67 41.47 6.38
CA ASN A 48 0.11 40.46 5.66
C ASN A 48 0.72 39.42 6.63
N LEU A 49 1.29 39.87 7.76
CA LEU A 49 1.86 38.98 8.78
C LEU A 49 0.79 38.12 9.47
N GLU A 50 -0.41 38.64 9.70
CA GLU A 50 -1.54 37.87 10.23
C GLU A 50 -1.98 36.76 9.27
N ASN A 51 -2.03 37.07 7.96
CA ASN A 51 -2.34 36.10 6.93
C ASN A 51 -1.25 35.02 6.83
N GLU A 52 0.02 35.40 6.92
CA GLU A 52 1.17 34.49 6.93
C GLU A 52 1.11 33.54 8.14
N LYS A 53 0.86 34.07 9.33
CA LYS A 53 0.67 33.27 10.55
C LYS A 53 -0.45 32.24 10.38
N LYS A 54 -1.59 32.65 9.82
CA LYS A 54 -2.72 31.75 9.58
C LYS A 54 -2.37 30.63 8.59
N PHE A 55 -1.59 30.96 7.57
CA PHE A 55 -1.14 29.99 6.57
C PHE A 55 -0.15 28.98 7.15
N LEU A 56 0.83 29.46 7.91
CA LEU A 56 1.82 28.62 8.60
C LEU A 56 1.17 27.68 9.61
N LEU A 57 0.18 28.15 10.37
CA LEU A 57 -0.59 27.30 11.29
C LEU A 57 -1.31 26.17 10.56
N LYS A 58 -1.94 26.45 9.41
CA LYS A 58 -2.62 25.43 8.61
C LYS A 58 -1.63 24.41 8.03
N SER A 59 -0.46 24.87 7.57
CA SER A 59 0.62 23.99 7.09
C SER A 59 1.15 23.09 8.21
N LEU A 60 1.35 23.63 9.41
CA LEU A 60 1.81 22.88 10.58
C LEU A 60 0.80 21.79 10.97
N GLU A 61 -0.49 22.12 11.02
CA GLU A 61 -1.56 21.16 11.35
C GLU A 61 -1.61 20.02 10.32
N ASN A 62 -1.47 20.35 9.03
CA ASN A 62 -1.41 19.35 7.96
C ASN A 62 -0.20 18.43 8.11
N LYS A 63 1.00 18.98 8.37
CA LYS A 63 2.21 18.18 8.60
C LYS A 63 2.06 17.24 9.79
N LYS A 64 1.48 17.72 10.89
CA LYS A 64 1.19 16.91 12.08
C LYS A 64 0.23 15.75 11.78
N ASN A 65 -0.80 15.99 10.96
CA ASN A 65 -1.74 14.95 10.58
C ASN A 65 -1.07 13.86 9.72
N VAL A 66 -0.23 14.25 8.75
CA VAL A 66 0.54 13.31 7.93
C VAL A 66 1.52 12.49 8.77
N GLU A 67 2.22 13.12 9.71
CA GLU A 67 3.13 12.43 10.62
C GLU A 67 2.40 11.40 11.49
N LEU A 68 1.20 11.74 11.97
CA LEU A 68 0.36 10.83 12.75
C LEU A 68 -0.08 9.61 11.92
N GLU A 69 -0.49 9.83 10.67
CA GLU A 69 -0.87 8.73 9.76
C GLU A 69 0.33 7.82 9.47
N TYR A 70 1.49 8.40 9.19
CA TYR A 70 2.72 7.65 8.95
C TYR A 70 3.12 6.79 10.16
N ARG A 71 3.00 7.35 11.37
CA ARG A 71 3.25 6.62 12.61
C ARG A 71 2.29 5.45 12.80
N LYS A 72 0.99 5.64 12.55
CA LYS A 72 -0.01 4.56 12.62
C LYS A 72 0.28 3.45 11.61
N ALA A 73 0.71 3.80 10.41
CA ALA A 73 1.09 2.82 9.38
C ALA A 73 2.29 1.96 9.82
N LEU A 74 3.33 2.59 10.38
CA LEU A 74 4.50 1.90 10.91
C LEU A 74 4.14 0.97 12.09
N GLU A 75 3.34 1.45 13.04
CA GLU A 75 2.88 0.64 14.18
C GLU A 75 2.07 -0.59 13.71
N THR A 76 1.22 -0.42 12.69
CA THR A 76 0.44 -1.51 12.09
C THR A 76 1.34 -2.53 11.39
N GLN A 77 2.34 -2.07 10.64
CA GLN A 77 3.29 -2.94 9.95
C GLN A 77 4.14 -3.75 10.94
N ALA A 78 4.61 -3.12 12.02
CA ALA A 78 5.37 -3.79 13.08
C ALA A 78 4.51 -4.86 13.78
N ALA A 79 3.25 -4.57 14.08
CA ALA A 79 2.32 -5.52 14.67
C ALA A 79 2.10 -6.74 13.75
N PHE A 80 1.90 -6.50 12.45
CA PHE A 80 1.74 -7.56 11.46
C PHE A 80 2.95 -8.50 11.39
N ILE A 81 4.17 -7.95 11.27
CA ILE A 81 5.42 -8.72 11.25
C ILE A 81 5.57 -9.54 12.54
N SER A 82 5.23 -8.97 13.70
CA SER A 82 5.30 -9.67 14.98
C SER A 82 4.33 -10.86 15.05
N ALA A 83 3.12 -10.73 14.47
CA ALA A 83 2.12 -11.78 14.44
C ALA A 83 2.53 -12.90 13.48
N GLU A 84 3.09 -12.56 12.32
CA GLU A 84 3.56 -13.53 11.33
C GLU A 84 4.76 -14.33 11.86
N ASN A 85 5.70 -13.68 12.56
CA ASN A 85 6.78 -14.36 13.27
C ASN A 85 6.29 -15.32 14.36
N LYS A 86 5.25 -14.96 15.11
CA LYS A 86 4.63 -15.85 16.11
C LYS A 86 4.01 -17.09 15.44
N LYS A 87 3.34 -16.90 14.30
CA LYS A 87 2.71 -17.97 13.53
C LYS A 87 3.75 -18.95 12.97
N SER A 88 4.86 -18.44 12.43
CA SER A 88 5.97 -19.29 11.95
C SER A 88 6.57 -20.15 13.07
N ARG A 89 6.90 -19.53 14.22
CA ARG A 89 7.40 -20.25 15.40
C ARG A 89 6.43 -21.30 15.94
N PHE A 90 5.13 -21.05 15.85
CA PHE A 90 4.11 -22.03 16.26
C PHE A 90 4.20 -23.31 15.42
N TYR A 91 4.24 -23.19 14.09
CA TYR A 91 4.32 -24.36 13.20
C TYR A 91 5.64 -25.12 13.35
N GLU A 92 6.75 -24.41 13.56
CA GLU A 92 8.05 -25.04 13.82
C GLU A 92 8.05 -25.84 15.13
N ASN A 93 7.48 -25.27 16.21
CA ASN A 93 7.38 -25.95 17.50
C ASN A 93 6.42 -27.14 17.48
N GLU A 94 5.27 -27.02 16.81
CA GLU A 94 4.34 -28.13 16.62
C GLU A 94 4.99 -29.30 15.86
N TRP A 95 5.75 -28.99 14.81
CA TRP A 95 6.49 -30.00 14.04
C TRP A 95 7.55 -30.72 14.90
N LEU A 96 8.33 -29.96 15.70
CA LEU A 96 9.31 -30.54 16.63
C LEU A 96 8.65 -31.39 17.73
N ASN A 97 7.53 -30.92 18.29
CA ASN A 97 6.76 -31.66 19.30
C ASN A 97 6.24 -32.99 18.74
N MET A 98 5.72 -32.98 17.50
CA MET A 98 5.31 -34.21 16.82
C MET A 98 6.46 -35.19 16.66
N LYS A 99 7.65 -34.73 16.24
CA LYS A 99 8.84 -35.59 16.10
C LYS A 99 9.29 -36.18 17.45
N SER A 100 9.18 -35.40 18.53
CA SER A 100 9.48 -35.86 19.87
C SER A 100 8.47 -36.90 20.37
N GLN A 101 7.17 -36.66 20.16
CA GLN A 101 6.12 -37.62 20.50
C GLN A 101 6.26 -38.92 19.71
N GLU A 102 6.58 -38.86 18.42
CA GLU A 102 6.87 -40.04 17.57
C GLU A 102 7.99 -40.88 18.21
N HIS A 103 9.10 -40.24 18.57
CA HIS A 103 10.23 -40.91 19.22
C HIS A 103 9.80 -41.53 20.57
N SER A 104 9.02 -40.81 21.37
CA SER A 104 8.49 -41.30 22.64
C SER A 104 7.53 -42.48 22.47
N PHE A 105 6.57 -42.44 21.54
CA PHE A 105 5.63 -43.54 21.31
C PHE A 105 6.31 -44.80 20.79
N MET A 106 7.39 -44.65 20.02
CA MET A 106 8.17 -45.78 19.53
C MET A 106 9.03 -46.44 20.63
N THR A 107 9.38 -45.70 21.69
CA THR A 107 10.35 -46.15 22.70
C THR A 107 9.76 -46.41 24.09
N SER A 108 8.74 -45.66 24.52
CA SER A 108 8.33 -45.58 25.94
C SER A 108 7.40 -46.69 26.44
N GLY A 109 6.59 -47.31 25.57
CA GLY A 109 5.57 -48.27 26.01
C GLY A 109 5.98 -49.74 26.01
N ARG A 110 7.00 -50.11 25.23
CA ARG A 110 7.37 -51.52 25.04
C ARG A 110 8.25 -52.06 26.15
N ALA A 111 9.20 -51.29 26.66
CA ALA A 111 10.17 -51.80 27.62
C ALA A 111 9.59 -52.07 29.02
N PRO A 112 8.81 -51.16 29.65
CA PRO A 112 8.29 -51.39 31.00
C PRO A 112 7.22 -52.48 31.06
N LEU A 113 6.33 -52.53 30.05
CA LEU A 113 5.29 -53.55 29.95
C LEU A 113 5.91 -54.93 29.67
N ARG A 114 6.90 -55.01 28.78
CA ARG A 114 7.64 -56.25 28.51
C ARG A 114 8.34 -56.78 29.75
N GLN A 115 8.99 -55.90 30.51
CA GLN A 115 9.66 -56.26 31.76
C GLN A 115 8.68 -56.74 32.83
N THR A 116 7.51 -56.11 32.93
CA THR A 116 6.44 -56.53 33.86
C THR A 116 5.83 -57.87 33.44
N LEU A 117 5.64 -58.09 32.13
CA LEU A 117 5.15 -59.36 31.60
C LEU A 117 6.18 -60.47 31.74
N GLU A 118 7.47 -60.21 31.51
CA GLU A 118 8.56 -61.16 31.76
C GLU A 118 8.56 -61.61 33.22
N LEU A 119 8.53 -60.68 34.19
CA LEU A 119 8.41 -60.99 35.62
C LEU A 119 7.14 -61.76 35.97
N PHE A 120 6.03 -61.48 35.28
CA PHE A 120 4.78 -62.21 35.46
C PHE A 120 4.92 -63.66 34.97
N TYR A 121 5.44 -63.88 33.77
CA TYR A 121 5.60 -65.24 33.20
C TYR A 121 6.72 -66.07 33.87
N GLU A 122 7.62 -65.44 34.65
CA GLU A 122 8.65 -66.10 35.46
C GLU A 122 8.13 -66.66 36.80
N ASP A 123 6.87 -66.39 37.21
CA ASP A 123 6.29 -66.96 38.44
C ASP A 123 5.96 -68.46 38.29
N ASP A 124 6.80 -69.34 38.85
CA ASP A 124 6.60 -70.80 38.85
C ASP A 124 5.24 -71.27 39.43
N GLY A 125 4.57 -70.41 40.21
CA GLY A 125 3.25 -70.67 40.80
C GLY A 125 2.06 -70.20 39.96
N LEU A 126 2.27 -69.58 38.79
CA LEU A 126 1.24 -68.89 38.02
C LEU A 126 0.04 -69.79 37.68
N TYR A 127 0.33 -71.00 37.18
CA TYR A 127 -0.69 -71.96 36.78
C TYR A 127 -1.53 -72.48 37.95
N LYS A 128 -0.96 -72.51 39.17
CA LYS A 128 -1.71 -72.86 40.39
C LYS A 128 -2.62 -71.72 40.85
N LYS A 129 -2.22 -70.46 40.64
CA LYS A 129 -2.99 -69.26 41.03
C LYS A 129 -4.13 -68.95 40.06
N LEU A 130 -3.95 -69.21 38.75
CA LEU A 130 -4.92 -68.86 37.70
C LEU A 130 -5.94 -69.95 37.39
N GLY A 131 -5.65 -71.22 37.72
CA GLY A 131 -6.53 -72.35 37.36
C GLY A 131 -6.53 -72.65 35.85
N ARG A 132 -7.34 -73.63 35.41
CA ARG A 132 -7.56 -73.91 33.98
C ARG A 132 -8.70 -73.05 33.43
N LEU A 133 -8.49 -72.47 32.25
CA LEU A 133 -9.52 -71.73 31.53
C LEU A 133 -10.62 -72.68 31.04
N THR A 134 -11.85 -72.16 31.01
CA THR A 134 -12.98 -72.80 30.31
C THR A 134 -12.94 -72.46 28.82
N SER A 135 -13.53 -73.29 27.94
CA SER A 135 -13.46 -73.05 26.49
C SER A 135 -14.10 -71.72 26.06
N THR A 136 -15.11 -71.25 26.80
CA THR A 136 -15.72 -69.93 26.58
C THR A 136 -14.74 -68.80 26.89
N GLN A 137 -13.96 -68.92 27.96
CA GLN A 137 -12.92 -67.95 28.29
C GLN A 137 -11.78 -67.98 27.27
N GLU A 138 -11.38 -69.16 26.79
CA GLU A 138 -10.36 -69.29 25.73
C GLU A 138 -10.81 -68.62 24.43
N THR A 139 -12.07 -68.84 24.02
CA THR A 139 -12.64 -68.23 22.82
C THR A 139 -12.76 -66.71 22.97
N PHE A 140 -13.18 -66.23 24.15
CA PHE A 140 -13.25 -64.81 24.46
C PHE A 140 -11.86 -64.16 24.41
N ILE A 141 -10.84 -64.78 25.01
CA ILE A 141 -9.46 -64.30 24.98
C ILE A 141 -8.92 -64.28 23.54
N ALA A 142 -9.18 -65.31 22.74
CA ALA A 142 -8.76 -65.38 21.35
C ALA A 142 -9.35 -64.23 20.51
N ASN A 143 -10.65 -63.97 20.63
CA ASN A 143 -11.30 -62.84 19.95
C ASN A 143 -10.72 -61.50 20.41
N LEU A 144 -10.46 -61.34 21.71
CA LEU A 144 -9.89 -60.11 22.27
C LEU A 144 -8.47 -59.85 21.72
N ILE A 145 -7.65 -60.90 21.60
CA ILE A 145 -6.32 -60.83 20.98
C ILE A 145 -6.44 -60.40 19.52
N GLU A 146 -7.36 -61.02 18.77
CA GLU A 146 -7.58 -60.68 17.36
C GLU A 146 -7.99 -59.21 17.19
N ASP A 147 -8.98 -58.75 17.95
CA ASP A 147 -9.43 -57.35 17.96
C ASP A 147 -8.29 -56.39 18.29
N HIS A 148 -7.47 -56.70 19.30
CA HIS A 148 -6.29 -55.89 19.63
C HIS A 148 -5.28 -55.84 18.48
N THR A 149 -5.06 -56.93 17.75
CA THR A 149 -4.17 -56.91 16.58
C THR A 149 -4.74 -56.07 15.43
N ASN A 150 -6.06 -56.08 15.24
CA ASN A 150 -6.76 -55.26 14.26
C ASN A 150 -6.62 -53.77 14.63
N LEU A 151 -6.91 -53.41 15.89
CA LEU A 151 -6.78 -52.04 16.39
C LEU A 151 -5.33 -51.52 16.28
N ALA A 152 -4.33 -52.35 16.57
CA ALA A 152 -2.93 -51.97 16.40
C ALA A 152 -2.58 -51.67 14.93
N ARG A 153 -3.12 -52.46 13.99
CA ARG A 153 -2.95 -52.22 12.55
C ARG A 153 -3.63 -50.92 12.10
N GLU A 154 -4.86 -50.69 12.53
CA GLU A 154 -5.60 -49.46 12.22
C GLU A 154 -4.90 -48.22 12.77
N ARG A 155 -4.47 -48.27 14.04
CA ARG A 155 -3.70 -47.19 14.68
C ARG A 155 -2.44 -46.87 13.86
N ASN A 156 -1.68 -47.87 13.45
CA ASN A 156 -0.46 -47.66 12.66
C ASN A 156 -0.76 -47.08 11.27
N SER A 157 -1.86 -47.49 10.64
CA SER A 157 -2.31 -46.92 9.36
C SER A 157 -2.72 -45.46 9.52
N LEU A 158 -3.52 -45.14 10.56
CA LEU A 158 -3.96 -43.78 10.84
C LEU A 158 -2.78 -42.85 11.17
N SER A 159 -1.84 -43.32 12.00
CA SER A 159 -0.63 -42.56 12.33
C SER A 159 0.18 -42.19 11.09
N ARG A 160 0.28 -43.10 10.12
CA ARG A 160 0.99 -42.84 8.85
C ARG A 160 0.26 -41.82 7.99
N LYS A 161 -1.06 -41.97 7.82
CA LYS A 161 -1.88 -41.01 7.07
C LYS A 161 -1.84 -39.61 7.69
N TYR A 162 -1.87 -39.53 9.01
CA TYR A 162 -1.73 -38.26 9.72
C TYR A 162 -0.36 -37.62 9.45
N GLN A 163 0.72 -38.40 9.48
CA GLN A 163 2.06 -37.91 9.15
C GLN A 163 2.15 -37.38 7.72
N GLU A 164 1.65 -38.15 6.75
CA GLU A 164 1.59 -37.75 5.34
C GLU A 164 0.81 -36.43 5.17
N ALA A 165 -0.31 -36.26 5.89
CA ALA A 165 -1.10 -35.04 5.85
C ALA A 165 -0.37 -33.83 6.47
N VAL A 166 0.36 -34.04 7.57
CA VAL A 166 1.17 -32.99 8.21
C VAL A 166 2.31 -32.55 7.29
N ASP A 167 3.01 -33.50 6.67
CA ASP A 167 4.10 -33.21 5.74
C ASP A 167 3.60 -32.47 4.48
N ALA A 168 2.45 -32.90 3.93
CA ALA A 168 1.81 -32.20 2.81
C ALA A 168 1.39 -30.77 3.17
N ASN A 169 0.81 -30.56 4.36
CA ASN A 169 0.44 -29.22 4.83
C ASN A 169 1.66 -28.32 5.00
N PHE A 170 2.78 -28.86 5.49
CA PHE A 170 4.02 -28.11 5.63
C PHE A 170 4.57 -27.69 4.25
N GLN A 171 4.55 -28.58 3.26
CA GLN A 171 4.94 -28.24 1.88
C GLN A 171 4.03 -27.17 1.27
N LEU A 172 2.72 -27.26 1.46
CA LEU A 172 1.76 -26.24 1.01
C LEU A 172 2.00 -24.89 1.69
N TYR A 173 2.36 -24.88 2.97
CA TYR A 173 2.73 -23.67 3.67
C TYR A 173 3.98 -23.02 3.04
N GLN A 174 5.04 -23.80 2.79
CA GLN A 174 6.25 -23.30 2.13
C GLN A 174 5.98 -22.74 0.73
N GLN A 175 5.15 -23.42 -0.07
CA GLN A 175 4.75 -22.94 -1.39
C GLN A 175 3.97 -21.64 -1.32
N ASN A 176 3.04 -21.51 -0.37
CA ASN A 176 2.29 -20.27 -0.15
C ASN A 176 3.22 -19.10 0.23
N GLU A 177 4.22 -19.33 1.09
CA GLU A 177 5.20 -18.30 1.43
C GLU A 177 6.03 -17.86 0.21
N MET A 178 6.43 -18.79 -0.67
CA MET A 178 7.09 -18.43 -1.94
C MET A 178 6.17 -17.63 -2.87
N LEU A 179 4.91 -18.03 -3.01
CA LEU A 179 3.92 -17.30 -3.83
C LEU A 179 3.67 -15.89 -3.29
N LYS A 180 3.59 -15.72 -1.97
CA LYS A 180 3.50 -14.39 -1.34
C LYS A 180 4.69 -13.53 -1.72
N ALA A 181 5.92 -14.04 -1.60
CA ALA A 181 7.13 -13.31 -1.97
C ALA A 181 7.16 -12.93 -3.47
N GLN A 182 6.72 -13.84 -4.35
CA GLN A 182 6.59 -13.55 -5.78
C GLN A 182 5.55 -12.47 -6.06
N ASN A 183 4.39 -12.51 -5.41
CA ASN A 183 3.35 -11.50 -5.56
C ASN A 183 3.83 -10.12 -5.12
N VAL A 184 4.57 -10.01 -4.01
CA VAL A 184 5.17 -8.75 -3.57
C VAL A 184 6.09 -8.18 -4.65
N ASN A 185 6.99 -9.00 -5.21
CA ASN A 185 7.89 -8.59 -6.28
C ASN A 185 7.15 -8.14 -7.56
N LEU A 186 6.05 -8.81 -7.91
CA LEU A 186 5.23 -8.42 -9.07
C LEU A 186 4.53 -7.08 -8.85
N VAL A 187 3.99 -6.85 -7.66
CA VAL A 187 3.36 -5.56 -7.30
C VAL A 187 4.37 -4.43 -7.36
N GLU A 188 5.58 -4.64 -6.85
CA GLU A 188 6.66 -3.65 -6.90
C GLU A 188 7.08 -3.32 -8.33
N ARG A 189 7.29 -4.33 -9.18
CA ARG A 189 7.58 -4.11 -10.61
C ARG A 189 6.45 -3.39 -11.35
N ASN A 190 5.20 -3.73 -11.06
CA ASN A 190 4.05 -3.07 -11.68
C ASN A 190 4.00 -1.58 -11.28
N LYS A 191 4.30 -1.26 -10.03
CA LYS A 191 4.42 0.12 -9.57
C LYS A 191 5.49 0.87 -10.35
N ASP A 192 6.69 0.31 -10.48
CA ASP A 192 7.79 0.94 -11.24
C ASP A 192 7.43 1.20 -12.70
N VAL A 193 6.75 0.24 -13.34
CA VAL A 193 6.29 0.39 -14.74
C VAL A 193 5.25 1.50 -14.87
N ILE A 194 4.29 1.58 -13.95
CA ILE A 194 3.27 2.63 -13.92
C ILE A 194 3.95 3.99 -13.73
N ASP A 195 4.86 4.11 -12.77
CA ASP A 195 5.58 5.35 -12.47
C ASP A 195 6.39 5.83 -13.70
N GLN A 196 7.10 4.92 -14.38
CA GLN A 196 7.82 5.24 -15.61
C GLN A 196 6.89 5.67 -16.76
N GLN A 197 5.73 5.02 -16.90
CA GLN A 197 4.77 5.37 -17.94
C GLN A 197 4.11 6.73 -17.67
N MET A 198 3.80 7.03 -16.41
CA MET A 198 3.26 8.31 -15.99
C MET A 198 4.26 9.45 -16.21
N GLU A 199 5.53 9.23 -15.85
CA GLU A 199 6.60 10.20 -16.09
C GLU A 199 6.74 10.53 -17.58
N LYS A 200 6.77 9.50 -18.45
CA LYS A 200 6.83 9.70 -19.91
C LYS A 200 5.65 10.51 -20.44
N LYS A 201 4.43 10.25 -19.94
CA LYS A 201 3.23 11.00 -20.34
C LYS A 201 3.28 12.45 -19.85
N LEU A 202 3.75 12.69 -18.63
CA LEU A 202 3.92 14.04 -18.07
C LEU A 202 4.92 14.86 -18.88
N ILE A 203 6.07 14.28 -19.22
CA ILE A 203 7.07 14.93 -20.07
C ILE A 203 6.49 15.30 -21.45
N ALA A 204 5.77 14.38 -22.09
CA ALA A 204 5.14 14.63 -23.39
C ALA A 204 4.06 15.71 -23.32
N LEU A 205 3.25 15.71 -22.26
CA LEU A 205 2.23 16.71 -22.02
C LEU A 205 2.84 18.10 -21.79
N ASN A 206 3.87 18.19 -20.96
CA ASN A 206 4.59 19.44 -20.70
C ASN A 206 5.22 20.00 -21.98
N ALA A 207 5.84 19.16 -22.81
CA ALA A 207 6.38 19.59 -24.09
C ALA A 207 5.28 20.16 -25.02
N SER A 208 4.12 19.52 -25.05
CA SER A 208 2.96 19.97 -25.83
C SER A 208 2.40 21.29 -25.31
N LEU A 209 2.29 21.44 -23.98
CA LEU A 209 1.83 22.67 -23.34
C LEU A 209 2.76 23.85 -23.65
N ILE A 210 4.07 23.64 -23.56
CA ILE A 210 5.08 24.64 -23.92
C ILE A 210 4.92 25.06 -25.40
N HIS A 211 4.66 24.10 -26.29
CA HIS A 211 4.45 24.41 -27.71
C HIS A 211 3.21 25.30 -27.93
N VAL A 212 2.07 24.92 -27.35
CA VAL A 212 0.82 25.72 -27.44
C VAL A 212 0.99 27.09 -26.80
N GLN A 213 1.72 27.19 -25.69
CA GLN A 213 2.02 28.49 -25.06
C GLN A 213 2.84 29.40 -25.98
N LYS A 214 3.83 28.86 -26.70
CA LYS A 214 4.61 29.63 -27.68
C LYS A 214 3.72 30.14 -28.82
N GLU A 215 2.84 29.28 -29.35
CA GLU A 215 1.90 29.66 -30.40
C GLU A 215 0.94 30.77 -29.93
N ASN A 216 0.39 30.64 -28.72
CA ASN A 216 -0.47 31.68 -28.14
C ASN A 216 0.24 33.03 -27.97
N ILE A 217 1.53 33.03 -27.59
CA ILE A 217 2.33 34.25 -27.51
C ILE A 217 2.44 34.90 -28.89
N GLN A 218 2.78 34.12 -29.93
CA GLN A 218 2.91 34.61 -31.31
C GLN A 218 1.59 35.18 -31.85
N LEU A 219 0.47 34.49 -31.60
CA LEU A 219 -0.85 34.97 -32.00
C LEU A 219 -1.21 36.28 -31.29
N ARG A 220 -0.90 36.40 -29.99
CA ARG A 220 -1.16 37.64 -29.23
C ARG A 220 -0.36 38.82 -29.79
N GLU A 221 0.91 38.61 -30.13
CA GLU A 221 1.75 39.63 -30.78
C GLU A 221 1.17 40.05 -32.13
N THR A 222 0.72 39.09 -32.93
CA THR A 222 0.12 39.34 -34.25
C THR A 222 -1.19 40.13 -34.13
N VAL A 223 -2.04 39.79 -33.15
CA VAL A 223 -3.28 40.53 -32.86
C VAL A 223 -2.98 41.96 -32.43
N GLU A 224 -1.96 42.17 -31.60
CA GLU A 224 -1.57 43.52 -31.18
C GLU A 224 -1.07 44.35 -32.36
N GLN A 225 -0.30 43.76 -33.28
CA GLN A 225 0.13 44.42 -34.52
C GLN A 225 -1.07 44.82 -35.39
N TYR A 226 -2.05 43.93 -35.58
CA TYR A 226 -3.26 44.25 -36.33
C TYR A 226 -4.09 45.35 -35.66
N LYS A 227 -4.19 45.34 -34.33
CA LYS A 227 -4.88 46.38 -33.58
C LYS A 227 -4.23 47.75 -33.79
N GLN A 228 -2.91 47.83 -33.70
CA GLN A 228 -2.17 49.06 -34.00
C GLN A 228 -2.39 49.53 -35.44
N LEU A 229 -2.44 48.60 -36.40
CA LEU A 229 -2.70 48.94 -37.80
C LEU A 229 -4.11 49.54 -37.98
N ILE A 230 -5.13 48.95 -37.35
CA ILE A 230 -6.51 49.45 -37.36
C ILE A 230 -6.56 50.84 -36.73
N ASP A 231 -5.97 51.02 -35.55
CA ASP A 231 -5.93 52.31 -34.86
C ASP A 231 -5.25 53.39 -35.72
N ASN A 232 -4.18 53.04 -36.46
CA ASN A 232 -3.52 53.96 -37.39
C ASN A 232 -4.40 54.32 -38.60
N ILE A 233 -5.17 53.37 -39.14
CA ILE A 233 -6.11 53.61 -40.25
C ILE A 233 -7.27 54.50 -39.80
N ASP A 234 -7.86 54.24 -38.63
CA ASP A 234 -8.95 55.06 -38.10
C ASP A 234 -8.51 56.50 -37.78
N ASN A 235 -7.23 56.68 -37.40
CA ASN A 235 -6.65 58.00 -37.16
C ASN A 235 -6.02 58.64 -38.41
N SER A 236 -6.08 58.00 -39.59
CA SER A 236 -5.55 58.58 -40.84
C SER A 236 -6.39 59.80 -41.26
N PRO A 237 -5.75 60.94 -41.57
CA PRO A 237 -6.44 62.13 -42.01
C PRO A 237 -7.12 61.94 -43.37
N GLU A 238 -6.56 61.11 -44.27
CA GLU A 238 -7.20 60.80 -45.55
C GLU A 238 -8.50 60.03 -45.37
N VAL A 239 -8.51 59.01 -44.49
CA VAL A 239 -9.71 58.21 -44.23
C VAL A 239 -10.80 59.04 -43.55
N ASN A 240 -10.43 59.92 -42.62
CA ASN A 240 -11.37 60.82 -41.96
C ASN A 240 -11.94 61.87 -42.93
N SER A 241 -11.11 62.41 -43.82
CA SER A 241 -11.57 63.30 -44.90
C SER A 241 -12.58 62.61 -45.84
N ILE A 242 -12.30 61.35 -46.23
CA ILE A 242 -13.24 60.55 -47.04
C ILE A 242 -14.54 60.27 -46.29
N LYS A 243 -14.49 59.92 -44.99
CA LYS A 243 -15.70 59.72 -44.16
C LYS A 243 -16.55 61.00 -44.11
N GLU A 244 -15.93 62.16 -43.92
CA GLU A 244 -16.63 63.45 -43.90
C GLU A 244 -17.27 63.82 -45.25
N GLU A 245 -16.57 63.60 -46.36
CA GLU A 245 -17.10 63.76 -47.72
C GLU A 245 -18.29 62.84 -47.97
N LEU A 246 -18.18 61.58 -47.56
CA LEU A 246 -19.25 60.60 -47.71
C LEU A 246 -20.50 61.00 -46.91
N ASP A 247 -20.33 61.50 -45.68
CA ASP A 247 -21.44 61.98 -44.85
C ASP A 247 -22.12 63.22 -45.44
N LYS A 248 -21.34 64.13 -46.03
CA LYS A 248 -21.89 65.27 -46.80
C LYS A 248 -22.71 64.77 -47.99
N PHE A 249 -22.17 63.84 -48.77
CA PHE A 249 -22.87 63.26 -49.91
C PHE A 249 -24.17 62.55 -49.49
N LYS A 250 -24.13 61.81 -48.38
CA LYS A 250 -25.29 61.10 -47.82
C LYS A 250 -26.39 62.06 -47.36
N LYS A 251 -26.02 63.19 -46.74
CA LYS A 251 -26.98 64.26 -46.39
C LYS A 251 -27.63 64.87 -47.64
N CYS A 252 -26.88 65.04 -48.72
CA CYS A 252 -27.44 65.51 -49.99
C CYS A 252 -28.41 64.51 -50.64
N LEU A 253 -28.30 63.22 -50.38
CA LEU A 253 -29.21 62.18 -50.87
C LEU A 253 -30.47 62.00 -50.00
N LEU A 254 -30.47 62.52 -48.77
CA LEU A 254 -31.59 62.45 -47.82
C LEU A 254 -32.41 63.75 -47.75
N MET A 255 -32.03 64.78 -48.53
CA MET A 255 -32.87 65.93 -48.89
C MET A 255 -33.67 65.62 -50.15
#